data_AF-A0A6V7VCA8-F1
#
_entry.id   AF-A0A6V7VCA8-F1
#
_cell.length_a   1.000
_cell.length_b   1.000
_cell.length_c   1.000
_cell.angle_alpha   90.00
_cell.angle_beta   90.00
_cell.angle_gamma   90.00
#
_symmetry.space_group_name_H-M   'P 1'
#
loop_
_entity.id
_entity.type
_entity.pdbx_description
1 polymer ?
#
loop_
_entity_poly.entity_id
_entity_poly.type
_entity_poly.pdbx_seq_one_letter_code
_entity_poly.pdbx_strand_id
1 'polypeptide(L)'
;MGSKFAENAIIGTSSEYSSNSTDFFCVNCKLSVKCRYGKLELEKAGCREECFYMKNPFEPPDFHKAQRNYSIEDFLVIGANCYICNQQICVDEECSLFYKNTYCLNCVWREKHSFPAELLSNVSKQRSKSKES
;
A
#
# COMPACT_ATOMS: atom_id res chain seq x y z
N MET A 1 -35.32 -25.86 -1.44
CA MET A 1 -34.07 -25.50 -0.75
C MET A 1 -33.18 -24.79 -1.75
N GLY A 2 -33.26 -23.45 -1.80
CA GLY A 2 -32.51 -22.63 -2.76
C GLY A 2 -31.26 -22.05 -2.10
N SER A 3 -30.13 -22.22 -2.77
CA SER A 3 -28.83 -21.64 -2.46
C SER A 3 -28.89 -20.11 -2.42
N LYS A 4 -28.50 -19.53 -1.28
CA LYS A 4 -28.24 -18.08 -1.19
C LYS A 4 -26.80 -17.84 -1.65
N PHE A 5 -26.69 -17.33 -2.86
CA PHE A 5 -25.48 -16.80 -3.46
C PHE A 5 -25.05 -15.51 -2.77
N ALA A 6 -23.73 -15.31 -2.77
CA ALA A 6 -22.95 -14.15 -2.38
C ALA A 6 -23.71 -12.82 -2.21
N GLU A 7 -23.63 -12.27 -1.00
CA GLU A 7 -23.91 -10.85 -0.76
C GLU A 7 -22.77 -10.02 -1.35
N ASN A 8 -23.17 -9.09 -2.21
CA ASN A 8 -22.34 -8.41 -3.17
C ASN A 8 -21.37 -7.40 -2.53
N ALA A 9 -20.19 -7.35 -3.14
CA ALA A 9 -19.24 -6.25 -3.04
C ALA A 9 -19.95 -4.92 -3.34
N ILE A 10 -19.94 -4.01 -2.37
CA ILE A 10 -20.28 -2.62 -2.63
C ILE A 10 -19.01 -1.94 -3.14
N ILE A 11 -18.93 -1.90 -4.46
CA ILE A 11 -18.19 -0.91 -5.23
C ILE A 11 -18.64 0.46 -4.72
N GLY A 12 -17.72 1.19 -4.08
CA GLY A 12 -17.97 2.55 -3.60
C GLY A 12 -18.54 3.40 -4.74
N THR A 13 -19.81 3.76 -4.59
CA THR A 13 -20.48 4.70 -5.48
C THR A 13 -19.81 6.06 -5.34
N SER A 14 -19.84 6.83 -6.42
CA SER A 14 -19.29 8.19 -6.55
C SER A 14 -19.83 9.20 -5.53
N SER A 15 -20.76 8.84 -4.64
CA SER A 15 -21.35 9.69 -3.61
C SER A 15 -20.70 9.57 -2.22
N GLU A 16 -19.78 8.63 -1.97
CA GLU A 16 -19.03 8.52 -0.70
C GLU A 16 -17.57 9.02 -0.79
N TYR A 17 -17.22 9.71 -1.88
CA TYR A 17 -15.87 10.26 -2.09
C TYR A 17 -15.48 11.41 -1.13
N SER A 18 -16.41 11.89 -0.32
CA SER A 18 -16.22 13.00 0.63
C SER A 18 -16.09 12.48 2.07
N SER A 19 -14.94 12.76 2.70
CA SER A 19 -14.69 12.85 4.16
C SER A 19 -13.95 11.74 4.96
N ASN A 20 -13.42 10.68 4.36
CA ASN A 20 -12.59 9.69 5.10
C ASN A 20 -11.09 9.77 4.77
N SER A 21 -10.47 10.94 4.98
CA SER A 21 -9.02 11.08 4.91
C SER A 21 -8.38 10.80 6.28
N THR A 22 -7.32 10.00 6.31
CA THR A 22 -6.46 9.77 7.48
C THR A 22 -5.10 10.44 7.28
N ASP A 23 -4.44 10.77 8.37
CA ASP A 23 -3.03 11.15 8.36
C ASP A 23 -2.17 9.87 8.35
N PHE A 24 -1.26 9.77 7.39
CA PHE A 24 -0.22 8.75 7.32
C PHE A 24 1.11 9.35 7.74
N PHE A 25 1.88 8.61 8.54
CA PHE A 25 3.21 8.99 8.99
C PHE A 25 4.17 7.80 8.98
N CYS A 26 5.12 7.81 8.06
CA CYS A 26 6.16 6.77 8.02
C CYS A 26 7.09 6.91 9.23
N VAL A 27 7.16 5.88 10.07
CA VAL A 27 8.01 5.92 11.28
C VAL A 27 9.51 5.98 10.97
N ASN A 28 9.94 5.53 9.78
CA ASN A 28 11.35 5.50 9.39
C ASN A 28 11.80 6.84 8.76
N CYS A 29 11.20 7.25 7.64
CA CYS A 29 11.62 8.45 6.89
C CYS A 29 10.83 9.73 7.21
N LYS A 30 9.79 9.64 8.07
CA LYS A 30 8.93 10.77 8.47
C LYS A 30 8.06 11.35 7.35
N LEU A 31 7.93 10.64 6.22
CA LEU A 31 6.95 10.98 5.19
C LEU A 31 5.57 11.11 5.83
N SER A 32 4.96 12.28 5.68
CA SER A 32 3.67 12.63 6.26
C SER A 32 2.73 13.11 5.17
N VAL A 33 1.60 12.43 4.98
CA VAL A 33 0.65 12.74 3.91
C VAL A 33 -0.77 12.42 4.36
N LYS A 34 -1.75 13.24 3.95
CA LYS A 34 -3.17 12.91 4.05
C LYS A 34 -3.57 11.96 2.93
N CYS A 35 -4.13 10.82 3.29
CA CYS A 35 -4.51 9.78 2.34
C CYS A 35 -5.74 9.01 2.84
N ARG A 36 -6.09 7.91 2.19
CA ARG A 36 -7.11 6.95 2.66
C ARG A 36 -6.42 5.71 3.21
N TYR A 37 -7.08 5.00 4.11
CA TYR A 37 -6.64 3.71 4.62
C TYR A 37 -7.73 2.66 4.41
N GLY A 38 -7.33 1.49 3.95
CA GLY A 38 -8.24 0.35 3.80
C GLY A 38 -7.79 -0.60 2.71
N LYS A 39 -8.65 -1.56 2.39
CA LYS A 39 -8.40 -2.52 1.34
C LYS A 39 -8.76 -1.94 -0.02
N LEU A 40 -7.78 -1.87 -0.92
CA LEU A 40 -7.99 -1.42 -2.29
C LEU A 40 -8.53 -2.57 -3.13
N GLU A 41 -9.84 -2.81 -3.07
CA GLU A 41 -10.52 -3.88 -3.81
C GLU A 41 -10.87 -3.43 -5.23
N LEU A 42 -10.04 -3.82 -6.19
CA LEU A 42 -10.25 -3.57 -7.62
C LEU A 42 -10.40 -4.91 -8.34
N GLU A 43 -11.32 -4.98 -9.32
CA GLU A 43 -11.73 -6.22 -10.00
C GLU A 43 -10.57 -7.03 -10.59
N LYS A 44 -9.45 -6.39 -10.94
CA LYS A 44 -8.34 -7.04 -11.69
C LYS A 44 -7.00 -7.15 -10.97
N ALA A 45 -6.76 -6.45 -9.86
CA ALA A 45 -5.53 -6.58 -9.06
C ALA A 45 -5.55 -5.60 -7.86
N GLY A 46 -6.40 -5.86 -6.86
CA GLY A 46 -6.39 -5.09 -5.62
C GLY A 46 -5.16 -5.35 -4.73
N CYS A 47 -4.89 -4.43 -3.81
CA CYS A 47 -3.95 -4.70 -2.71
C CYS A 47 -4.49 -5.84 -1.85
N ARG A 48 -3.64 -6.86 -1.58
CA ARG A 48 -4.03 -8.00 -0.74
C ARG A 48 -4.10 -7.63 0.74
N GLU A 49 -3.27 -6.68 1.17
CA GLU A 49 -3.28 -6.11 2.51
C GLU A 49 -3.98 -4.75 2.51
N GLU A 50 -4.44 -4.32 3.68
CA GLU A 50 -4.89 -2.94 3.89
C GLU A 50 -3.70 -2.01 3.71
N CYS A 51 -3.89 -0.94 2.94
CA CYS A 51 -2.83 -0.01 2.62
C CYS A 51 -3.29 1.43 2.79
N PHE A 52 -2.31 2.32 2.89
CA PHE A 52 -2.51 3.75 2.75
C PHE A 52 -2.42 4.09 1.28
N TYR A 53 -3.40 4.79 0.72
CA TYR A 53 -3.42 5.11 -0.71
C TYR A 53 -4.16 6.41 -0.98
N MET A 54 -3.92 7.00 -2.14
CA MET A 54 -4.64 8.17 -2.63
C MET A 54 -4.94 8.01 -4.13
N LYS A 55 -5.82 8.86 -4.67
CA LYS A 55 -5.95 8.99 -6.11
C LYS A 55 -4.59 9.44 -6.67
N ASN A 56 -4.14 8.81 -7.74
CA ASN A 56 -2.85 9.11 -8.34
C ASN A 56 -2.81 10.61 -8.74
N PRO A 57 -1.95 11.44 -8.11
CA PRO A 57 -1.90 12.87 -8.39
C PRO A 57 -1.18 13.19 -9.71
N PHE A 58 -0.52 12.20 -10.31
CA PHE A 58 0.21 12.32 -11.57
C PHE A 58 -0.64 11.92 -12.78
N GLU A 59 -1.81 11.32 -12.55
CA GLU A 59 -2.76 11.05 -13.62
C GLU A 59 -3.51 12.34 -13.96
N PRO A 60 -3.51 12.78 -15.24
CA PRO A 60 -4.29 13.94 -15.62
C PRO A 60 -5.77 13.72 -15.26
N PRO A 61 -6.50 14.78 -14.88
CA PRO A 61 -7.94 14.71 -14.72
C PRO A 61 -8.56 14.49 -16.10
N ASP A 62 -8.68 13.23 -16.48
CA ASP A 62 -9.25 12.86 -17.77
C ASP A 62 -10.77 12.92 -17.65
N PHE A 63 -11.36 13.96 -18.23
CA PHE A 63 -12.81 14.18 -18.27
C PHE A 63 -13.56 13.07 -19.03
N HIS A 64 -12.86 12.25 -19.82
CA HIS A 64 -13.42 11.08 -20.51
C HIS A 64 -13.34 9.79 -19.68
N LYS A 65 -12.61 9.76 -18.55
CA LYS A 65 -12.56 8.61 -17.63
C LYS A 65 -13.81 8.43 -16.76
N ALA A 66 -14.79 9.35 -16.83
CA ALA A 66 -16.04 9.25 -16.06
C ALA A 66 -16.87 7.97 -16.34
N GLN A 67 -16.57 7.25 -17.43
CA GLN A 67 -17.29 6.04 -17.86
C GLN A 67 -16.47 4.74 -17.77
N ARG A 68 -15.25 4.76 -17.20
CA ARG A 68 -14.44 3.53 -17.04
C ARG A 68 -14.40 3.07 -15.59
N ASN A 69 -14.35 1.75 -15.38
CA ASN A 69 -14.04 1.16 -14.09
C ASN A 69 -12.62 1.58 -13.66
N TYR A 70 -12.45 1.94 -12.39
CA TYR A 70 -11.14 2.28 -11.84
C TYR A 70 -10.16 1.11 -11.94
N SER A 71 -8.90 1.41 -12.27
CA SER A 71 -7.80 0.47 -12.27
C SER A 71 -6.78 0.80 -11.19
N ILE A 72 -5.84 -0.11 -10.91
CA ILE A 72 -4.86 0.05 -9.84
C ILE A 72 -3.96 1.29 -10.07
N GLU A 73 -3.73 1.63 -11.34
CA GLU A 73 -2.93 2.78 -11.77
C GLU A 73 -3.61 4.13 -11.48
N ASP A 74 -4.93 4.15 -11.27
CA ASP A 74 -5.66 5.34 -10.83
C ASP A 74 -5.37 5.69 -9.36
N PHE A 75 -4.65 4.82 -8.65
CA PHE A 75 -4.28 4.99 -7.25
C PHE A 75 -2.76 4.93 -7.05
N LEU A 76 -2.29 5.73 -6.10
CA LEU A 76 -0.92 5.71 -5.62
C LEU A 76 -0.92 5.12 -4.21
N VAL A 77 -0.15 4.05 -4.00
CA VAL A 77 0.03 3.43 -2.68
C VAL A 77 1.10 4.19 -1.88
N ILE A 78 0.62 4.77 -0.78
CA ILE A 78 1.31 5.27 0.43
C ILE A 78 2.44 4.39 0.98
N GLY A 79 1.97 3.23 1.41
CA GLY A 79 2.56 2.43 2.45
C GLY A 79 1.52 1.51 3.05
N ALA A 80 1.90 0.80 4.10
CA ALA A 80 1.03 -0.10 4.84
C ALA A 80 1.45 -0.13 6.32
N ASN A 81 0.76 -0.93 7.12
CA ASN A 81 1.22 -1.24 8.47
C ASN A 81 2.22 -2.39 8.43
N CYS A 82 3.34 -2.25 9.14
CA CYS A 82 4.29 -3.34 9.30
C CYS A 82 3.61 -4.54 9.98
N TYR A 83 3.65 -5.72 9.38
CA TYR A 83 2.97 -6.91 9.88
C TYR A 83 3.44 -7.36 11.28
N ILE A 84 4.65 -6.97 11.71
CA ILE A 84 5.23 -7.37 13.00
C ILE A 84 4.94 -6.34 14.10
N CYS A 85 5.15 -5.05 13.84
CA CYS A 85 5.01 -4.00 14.87
C CYS A 85 3.79 -3.09 14.69
N ASN A 86 2.99 -3.29 13.64
CA ASN A 86 1.82 -2.51 13.26
C ASN A 86 2.09 -1.00 13.06
N GLN A 87 3.35 -0.59 12.90
CA GLN A 87 3.70 0.80 12.63
C GLN A 87 3.51 1.13 11.15
N GLN A 88 3.06 2.35 10.88
CA GLN A 88 2.90 2.89 9.53
C GLN A 88 4.28 3.04 8.85
N ILE A 89 4.42 2.42 7.68
CA ILE A 89 5.66 2.42 6.91
C ILE A 89 5.38 2.66 5.43
N CYS A 90 6.16 3.53 4.78
CA CYS A 90 5.97 3.82 3.36
C CYS A 90 6.54 2.70 2.48
N VAL A 91 6.12 2.69 1.22
CA VAL A 91 6.57 1.71 0.21
C VAL A 91 8.03 1.85 -0.21
N ASP A 92 8.73 2.88 0.26
CA ASP A 92 10.14 3.10 -0.03
C ASP A 92 10.99 1.90 0.41
N GLU A 93 11.90 1.46 -0.45
CA GLU A 93 12.76 0.28 -0.23
C GLU A 93 13.73 0.46 0.95
N GLU A 94 14.00 1.69 1.38
CA GLU A 94 14.78 1.99 2.60
C GLU A 94 13.93 1.91 3.87
N CYS A 95 12.62 1.92 3.74
CA CYS A 95 11.68 1.91 4.84
C CYS A 95 11.06 0.54 5.04
N SER A 96 10.68 -0.13 3.96
CA SER A 96 9.92 -1.37 4.00
C SER A 96 10.39 -2.44 3.01
N LEU A 97 9.93 -3.66 3.25
CA LEU A 97 10.07 -4.81 2.37
C LEU A 97 8.71 -5.49 2.25
N PHE A 98 8.23 -5.69 1.01
CA PHE A 98 7.07 -6.53 0.74
C PHE A 98 7.52 -7.96 0.42
N TYR A 99 6.86 -8.95 1.03
CA TYR A 99 7.04 -10.36 0.68
C TYR A 99 5.69 -11.08 0.59
N LYS A 100 5.06 -11.31 1.74
CA LYS A 100 3.65 -11.75 1.86
C LYS A 100 2.75 -10.64 2.40
N ASN A 101 3.33 -9.83 3.28
CA ASN A 101 2.81 -8.59 3.84
C ASN A 101 3.94 -7.56 3.79
N THR A 102 3.66 -6.31 4.14
CA THR A 102 4.66 -5.26 4.33
C THR A 102 5.33 -5.38 5.70
N TYR A 103 6.66 -5.26 5.72
CA TYR A 103 7.48 -5.26 6.94
C TYR A 103 8.40 -4.03 6.95
N CYS A 104 8.49 -3.30 8.07
CA CYS A 104 9.52 -2.26 8.18
C CYS A 104 10.90 -2.89 8.28
N LEU A 105 11.94 -2.23 7.74
CA LEU A 105 13.28 -2.82 7.71
C LEU A 105 13.83 -3.12 9.10
N ASN A 106 13.45 -2.36 10.13
CA ASN A 106 13.84 -2.67 11.52
C ASN A 106 13.34 -4.04 11.97
N CYS A 107 12.11 -4.42 11.60
CA CYS A 107 11.57 -5.75 11.91
C CYS A 107 12.21 -6.84 11.03
N VAL A 108 12.51 -6.54 9.76
CA VAL A 108 13.23 -7.46 8.87
C VAL A 108 14.59 -7.84 9.45
N TRP A 109 15.37 -6.86 9.92
CA TRP A 109 16.70 -7.12 10.49
C TRP A 109 16.64 -7.82 11.84
N ARG A 110 15.65 -7.50 12.68
CA ARG A 110 15.43 -8.16 13.96
C ARG A 110 15.06 -9.63 13.77
N GLU A 111 14.15 -9.92 12.84
CA GLU A 111 13.65 -11.27 12.54
C GLU A 111 14.36 -11.91 11.33
N LYS A 112 15.63 -11.55 11.05
CA LYS A 112 16.34 -11.95 9.81
C LYS A 112 16.30 -13.44 9.50
N HIS A 113 16.24 -14.30 10.53
CA HIS A 113 16.19 -15.76 10.36
C HIS A 113 14.85 -16.27 9.80
N SER A 114 13.80 -15.44 9.86
CA SER A 114 12.47 -15.72 9.33
C SER A 114 12.30 -15.33 7.86
N PHE A 115 13.32 -14.71 7.26
CA PHE A 115 13.30 -14.26 5.86
C PHE A 115 14.32 -15.04 5.01
N PRO A 116 14.00 -15.37 3.74
CA PRO A 116 14.95 -15.92 2.79
C PRO A 116 16.22 -15.06 2.66
N ALA A 117 17.39 -15.70 2.68
CA ALA A 117 18.67 -15.01 2.61
C ALA A 117 18.85 -14.14 1.36
N GLU A 118 18.27 -14.57 0.22
CA GLU A 118 18.29 -13.84 -1.04
C GLU A 118 17.61 -12.46 -0.91
N LEU A 119 16.44 -12.40 -0.24
CA LEU A 119 15.73 -11.14 0.00
C LEU A 119 16.57 -10.17 0.85
N LEU A 120 17.18 -10.67 1.92
CA LEU A 120 18.04 -9.86 2.79
C LEU A 120 19.27 -9.31 2.07
N SER A 121 19.82 -10.07 1.11
CA SER A 121 20.97 -9.65 0.31
C SER A 121 20.64 -8.51 -0.67
N ASN A 122 19.39 -8.42 -1.14
CA ASN A 122 18.96 -7.33 -2.02
C ASN A 122 18.74 -6.05 -1.23
N VAL A 123 18.09 -6.16 -0.06
CA VAL A 123 17.90 -5.03 0.87
C VAL A 123 19.24 -4.43 1.31
N SER A 124 20.25 -5.26 1.59
CA SER A 124 21.57 -4.74 1.97
C SER A 124 22.28 -4.00 0.82
N LYS A 125 22.18 -4.51 -0.42
CA LYS A 125 22.76 -3.86 -1.62
C LYS A 125 22.09 -2.53 -1.94
N GLN A 126 20.77 -2.41 -1.74
CA GLN A 126 20.04 -1.16 -1.93
C GLN A 126 20.52 -0.10 -0.93
N ARG A 127 20.61 -0.45 0.37
CA ARG A 127 21.09 0.47 1.41
C ARG A 127 22.53 0.96 1.22
N SER A 128 23.39 0.19 0.55
CA SER A 128 24.75 0.66 0.24
C SER A 128 24.79 1.72 -0.85
N LYS A 129 23.87 1.68 -1.83
CA LYS A 129 23.84 2.63 -2.94
C LYS A 129 23.32 4.01 -2.53
N SER A 130 22.35 4.06 -1.61
CA SER A 130 21.74 5.30 -1.13
C SER A 130 22.66 6.20 -0.31
N LYS A 131 23.75 5.66 0.23
CA LYS A 131 24.71 6.42 1.05
C LYS A 131 25.79 7.13 0.23
N GLU A 132 25.78 6.92 -1.08
CA GLU A 132 26.79 7.41 -2.03
C GLU A 132 26.23 8.50 -2.96
N SER A 133 25.03 9.02 -2.68
CA SER A 133 24.34 10.08 -3.44
C SER A 133 24.10 11.32 -2.59
#